data_AF-A0A842LVK1-F1
#
_entry.id   AF-A0A842LVK1-F1
#
_cell.length_a   1.000
_cell.length_b   1.000
_cell.length_c   1.000
_cell.angle_alpha   90.00
_cell.angle_beta   90.00
_cell.angle_gamma   90.00
#
_symmetry.space_group_name_H-M   'P 1'
#
loop_
_entity.id
_entity.type
_entity.pdbx_description
1 polymer ?
#
loop_
_entity_poly.entity_id
_entity_poly.type
_entity_poly.pdbx_seq_one_letter_code
_entity_poly.pdbx_strand_id
1 'polypeptide(L)'
;DRITRITEKGDMEVALTGGSSLKGDRFRRRNIIGLIEIVDNLKNPAWKGFDGNGNYDLVCFIGVPYYIGSQGLSTLRAFAPHLKTVTLCRYMHPNADISYPNMSYDEWLKWLDALIENLE
;
A
#
# COMPACT_ATOMS: atom_id res chain seq x y z
N ASP A 1 -9.29 -9.52 7.11
CA ASP A 1 -9.39 -9.40 8.57
C ASP A 1 -8.23 -8.57 9.10
N ARG A 2 -6.98 -9.05 9.11
CA ARG A 2 -5.81 -8.24 9.51
C ARG A 2 -5.70 -6.90 8.77
N ILE A 3 -5.79 -6.94 7.43
CA ILE A 3 -5.70 -5.72 6.61
C ILE A 3 -6.80 -4.72 6.95
N THR A 4 -8.03 -5.20 7.13
CA THR A 4 -9.17 -4.36 7.56
C THR A 4 -8.87 -3.67 8.90
N ARG A 5 -8.37 -4.41 9.89
CA ARG A 5 -7.99 -3.85 11.20
C ARG A 5 -6.88 -2.81 11.09
N ILE A 6 -5.86 -3.04 10.26
CA ILE A 6 -4.78 -2.07 10.00
C ILE A 6 -5.37 -0.79 9.40
N THR A 7 -6.21 -0.93 8.36
CA THR A 7 -6.78 0.23 7.67
C THR A 7 -7.75 1.02 8.54
N GLU A 8 -8.49 0.35 9.43
CA GLU A 8 -9.41 1.02 10.36
C GLU A 8 -8.66 1.74 11.47
N LYS A 9 -7.66 1.10 12.08
CA LYS A 9 -6.84 1.74 13.13
C LYS A 9 -6.06 2.93 12.60
N GLY A 10 -5.41 2.79 11.45
CA GLY A 10 -4.61 3.86 10.87
C GLY A 10 -5.39 4.89 10.05
N ASP A 11 -6.73 4.87 10.10
CA ASP A 11 -7.64 5.68 9.26
C ASP A 11 -7.20 5.79 7.79
N MET A 12 -6.81 4.66 7.21
CA MET A 12 -6.18 4.61 5.89
C MET A 12 -7.23 4.55 4.78
N GLU A 13 -6.98 5.28 3.70
CA GLU A 13 -7.69 5.10 2.44
C GLU A 13 -7.10 3.94 1.63
N VAL A 14 -7.96 3.09 1.08
CA VAL A 14 -7.55 1.83 0.44
C VAL A 14 -7.77 1.88 -1.07
N ALA A 15 -6.70 1.77 -1.84
CA ALA A 15 -6.75 1.52 -3.28
C ALA A 15 -6.79 0.01 -3.55
N LEU A 16 -7.95 -0.49 -3.98
CA LEU A 16 -8.17 -1.90 -4.33
C LEU A 16 -7.78 -2.12 -5.79
N THR A 17 -6.68 -2.84 -5.99
CA THR A 17 -6.12 -3.16 -7.31
C THR A 17 -6.37 -4.62 -7.70
N GLY A 18 -6.59 -4.86 -9.00
CA GLY A 18 -6.79 -6.20 -9.57
C GLY A 18 -7.83 -7.03 -8.82
N GLY A 19 -7.49 -8.27 -8.47
CA GLY A 19 -8.39 -9.21 -7.77
C GLY A 19 -8.81 -8.79 -6.36
N SER A 20 -8.15 -7.82 -5.73
CA SER A 20 -8.55 -7.33 -4.40
C SER A 20 -9.88 -6.58 -4.42
N SER A 21 -10.29 -6.05 -5.59
CA SER A 21 -11.59 -5.41 -5.83
C SER A 21 -12.78 -6.29 -5.42
N LEU A 22 -12.65 -7.62 -5.57
CA LEU A 22 -13.68 -8.60 -5.21
C LEU A 22 -13.95 -8.67 -3.69
N LYS A 23 -13.06 -8.13 -2.87
CA LYS A 23 -13.18 -8.11 -1.39
C LYS A 23 -13.41 -6.70 -0.85
N GLY A 24 -13.81 -5.76 -1.71
CA GLY A 24 -13.89 -4.35 -1.36
C GLY A 24 -14.86 -4.02 -0.25
N ASP A 25 -15.94 -4.80 -0.10
CA ASP A 25 -17.01 -4.56 0.89
C ASP A 25 -16.53 -4.49 2.34
N ARG A 26 -15.32 -5.00 2.62
CA ARG A 26 -14.71 -5.01 3.95
C ARG A 26 -13.98 -3.73 4.31
N PHE A 27 -13.89 -2.74 3.42
CA PHE A 27 -13.13 -1.51 3.65
C PHE A 27 -14.06 -0.29 3.63
N ARG A 28 -13.88 0.59 4.63
CA ARG A 28 -14.67 1.82 4.83
C ARG A 28 -14.35 2.88 3.77
N ARG A 29 -13.07 3.26 3.65
CA ARG A 29 -12.57 4.21 2.66
C ARG A 29 -11.88 3.44 1.55
N ARG A 30 -12.58 3.19 0.44
CA ARG A 30 -12.10 2.32 -0.63
C ARG A 30 -12.29 2.93 -2.01
N ASN A 31 -11.33 2.69 -2.88
CA ASN A 31 -11.37 3.09 -4.27
C ASN A 31 -10.91 1.91 -5.14
N ILE A 32 -11.66 1.60 -6.21
CA ILE A 32 -11.26 0.56 -7.16
C ILE A 32 -10.50 1.24 -8.29
N ILE A 33 -9.24 0.86 -8.47
CA ILE A 33 -8.35 1.45 -9.47
C ILE A 33 -7.30 0.41 -9.89
N GLY A 34 -6.87 0.43 -11.15
CA GLY A 34 -5.77 -0.43 -11.57
C GLY A 34 -4.44 0.03 -10.97
N LEU A 35 -3.51 -0.92 -10.79
CA LEU A 35 -2.23 -0.65 -10.14
C LEU A 35 -1.38 0.36 -10.94
N ILE A 36 -1.45 0.29 -12.26
CA ILE A 36 -0.65 1.15 -13.14
C ILE A 36 -1.18 2.59 -13.06
N GLU A 37 -2.50 2.74 -13.08
CA GLU A 37 -3.20 4.01 -12.99
C GLU A 37 -2.96 4.71 -11.65
N ILE A 38 -3.03 3.98 -10.53
CA ILE A 38 -2.74 4.58 -9.22
C ILE A 38 -1.27 4.98 -9.08
N VAL A 39 -0.33 4.19 -9.61
CA VAL A 39 1.09 4.57 -9.61
C VAL A 39 1.32 5.84 -10.44
N ASP A 40 0.67 5.98 -11.59
CA ASP A 40 0.76 7.18 -12.42
C ASP A 40 0.18 8.42 -11.73
N ASN A 41 -0.96 8.25 -11.05
CA ASN A 41 -1.57 9.29 -10.24
C ASN A 41 -0.67 9.72 -9.06
N LEU A 42 -0.14 8.76 -8.31
CA LEU A 42 0.75 9.02 -7.16
C LEU A 42 2.03 9.75 -7.57
N LYS A 43 2.58 9.41 -8.75
CA LYS A 43 3.73 10.08 -9.36
C LYS A 43 3.48 11.57 -9.62
N ASN A 44 2.24 11.96 -9.92
CA ASN A 44 1.89 13.34 -10.20
C ASN A 44 1.68 14.15 -8.89
N PRO A 45 2.57 15.09 -8.52
CA PRO A 45 2.41 15.88 -7.30
C PRO A 45 1.17 16.80 -7.31
N ALA A 46 0.60 17.09 -8.49
CA ALA A 46 -0.62 17.88 -8.63
C ALA A 46 -1.91 17.04 -8.49
N TRP A 47 -1.81 15.70 -8.42
CA TRP A 47 -2.97 14.85 -8.20
C TRP A 47 -3.62 15.19 -6.85
N LYS A 48 -4.96 15.19 -6.83
CA LYS A 48 -5.77 15.63 -5.69
C LYS A 48 -6.27 14.47 -4.83
N GLY A 49 -5.72 13.28 -5.01
CA GLY A 49 -6.17 12.08 -4.29
C GLY A 49 -7.56 11.64 -4.74
N PHE A 50 -8.13 10.68 -4.04
CA PHE A 50 -9.48 10.18 -4.34
C PHE A 50 -10.59 11.12 -3.86
N ASP A 51 -10.35 11.89 -2.80
CA ASP A 51 -11.32 12.78 -2.17
C ASP A 51 -11.19 14.25 -2.58
N GLY A 52 -10.19 14.58 -3.40
CA GLY A 52 -9.92 15.95 -3.87
C GLY A 52 -9.06 16.79 -2.92
N ASN A 53 -8.67 16.28 -1.75
CA ASN A 53 -7.98 17.06 -0.71
C ASN A 53 -6.45 17.09 -0.86
N GLY A 54 -5.88 16.36 -1.82
CA GLY A 54 -4.44 16.35 -2.07
C GLY A 54 -3.89 14.97 -2.33
N ASN A 55 -2.61 14.90 -2.73
CA ASN A 55 -1.90 13.64 -2.86
C ASN A 55 -1.53 13.09 -1.48
N TYR A 56 -1.03 11.86 -1.44
CA TYR A 56 -0.56 11.19 -0.24
C TYR A 56 0.91 11.50 -0.01
N ASP A 57 1.33 11.50 1.25
CA ASP A 57 2.73 11.59 1.69
C ASP A 57 3.31 10.21 2.02
N LEU A 58 2.46 9.23 2.33
CA LEU A 58 2.80 7.84 2.62
C LEU A 58 1.91 6.87 1.84
N VAL A 59 2.51 5.89 1.17
CA VAL A 59 1.80 4.79 0.50
C VAL A 59 2.34 3.45 0.96
N CYS A 60 1.40 2.56 1.33
CA CYS A 60 1.70 1.21 1.78
C CYS A 60 1.26 0.17 0.73
N PHE A 61 2.19 -0.66 0.26
CA PHE A 61 1.88 -1.80 -0.62
C PHE A 61 1.74 -3.08 0.20
N ILE A 62 0.66 -3.82 -0.07
CA ILE A 62 0.43 -5.15 0.49
C ILE A 62 -0.40 -6.01 -0.47
N GLY A 63 -0.05 -7.30 -0.58
CA GLY A 63 -0.83 -8.26 -1.38
C GLY A 63 -0.76 -8.05 -2.89
N VAL A 64 0.18 -7.23 -3.37
CA VAL A 64 0.44 -7.01 -4.80
C VAL A 64 1.39 -8.09 -5.33
N PRO A 65 1.17 -8.66 -6.54
CA PRO A 65 2.15 -9.57 -7.13
C PRO A 65 3.53 -8.92 -7.20
N TYR A 66 4.55 -9.66 -6.74
CA TYR A 66 5.86 -9.09 -6.43
C TYR A 66 6.46 -8.26 -7.58
N TYR A 67 6.47 -8.82 -8.80
CA TYR A 67 7.09 -8.19 -9.96
C TYR A 67 6.44 -6.83 -10.29
N ILE A 68 5.11 -6.77 -10.35
CA ILE A 68 4.40 -5.55 -10.75
C ILE A 68 4.44 -4.50 -9.63
N GLY A 69 4.36 -4.93 -8.37
CA GLY A 69 4.56 -4.05 -7.22
C GLY A 69 5.97 -3.44 -7.21
N SER A 70 7.00 -4.25 -7.50
CA SER A 70 8.39 -3.79 -7.57
C SER A 70 8.62 -2.78 -8.71
N GLN A 71 7.96 -2.96 -9.87
CA GLN A 71 8.00 -1.98 -10.96
C GLN A 71 7.30 -0.68 -10.58
N GLY A 72 6.12 -0.75 -9.95
CA GLY A 72 5.41 0.43 -9.45
C GLY A 72 6.25 1.23 -8.44
N LEU A 73 6.85 0.53 -7.47
CA LEU A 73 7.76 1.15 -6.49
C LEU A 73 9.00 1.76 -7.15
N SER A 74 9.55 1.13 -8.20
CA SER A 74 10.68 1.71 -8.97
C SER A 74 10.31 3.07 -9.57
N THR A 75 9.11 3.18 -10.13
CA THR A 75 8.59 4.44 -10.68
C THR A 75 8.45 5.48 -9.58
N LEU A 76 7.81 5.14 -8.46
CA LEU A 76 7.62 6.08 -7.35
C LEU A 76 8.95 6.54 -6.75
N ARG A 77 9.91 5.62 -6.56
CA ARG A 77 11.25 5.95 -6.06
C ARG A 77 11.97 6.97 -6.95
N ALA A 78 11.84 6.85 -8.27
CA ALA A 78 12.55 7.71 -9.21
C ALA A 78 11.84 9.06 -9.44
N PHE A 79 10.51 9.07 -9.39
CA PHE A 79 9.71 10.19 -9.93
C PHE A 79 8.71 10.81 -8.94
N ALA A 80 8.59 10.28 -7.72
CA ALA A 80 7.69 10.78 -6.68
C ALA A 80 8.45 11.11 -5.38
N PRO A 81 9.38 12.08 -5.39
CA PRO A 81 10.18 12.42 -4.20
C PRO A 81 9.36 12.98 -3.03
N HIS A 82 8.14 13.44 -3.30
CA HIS A 82 7.16 13.87 -2.29
C HIS A 82 6.52 12.71 -1.52
N LEU A 83 6.72 11.47 -1.97
CA LEU A 83 6.04 10.30 -1.43
C LEU A 83 7.02 9.37 -0.71
N LYS A 84 6.61 8.87 0.45
CA LYS A 84 7.24 7.75 1.15
C LYS A 84 6.52 6.45 0.86
N THR A 85 7.29 5.39 0.65
CA THR A 85 6.78 4.08 0.27
C THR A 85 7.15 3.03 1.31
N VAL A 86 6.13 2.34 1.82
CA VAL A 86 6.27 1.23 2.76
C VAL A 86 5.71 -0.03 2.11
N THR A 87 6.32 -1.17 2.40
CA THR A 87 5.76 -2.47 2.01
C THR A 87 5.58 -3.36 3.22
N LEU A 88 4.36 -3.89 3.35
CA LEU A 88 3.99 -4.88 4.37
C LEU A 88 3.90 -6.27 3.75
N CYS A 89 4.66 -6.51 2.67
CA CYS A 89 4.71 -7.80 1.98
C CYS A 89 5.64 -8.77 2.71
N ARG A 90 5.40 -10.07 2.54
CA ARG A 90 6.29 -11.12 3.05
C ARG A 90 7.68 -11.14 2.37
N TYR A 91 7.76 -10.59 1.16
CA TYR A 91 8.99 -10.48 0.40
C TYR A 91 9.48 -9.03 0.41
N MET A 92 10.78 -8.88 0.59
CA MET A 92 11.45 -7.58 0.61
C MET A 92 11.38 -6.90 -0.76
N HIS A 93 11.00 -5.63 -0.79
CA HIS A 93 10.99 -4.77 -1.98
C HIS A 93 12.12 -3.72 -1.90
N PRO A 94 13.22 -3.89 -2.66
CA PRO A 94 14.36 -2.94 -2.63
C PRO A 94 14.04 -1.54 -3.15
N ASN A 95 12.93 -1.38 -3.86
CA ASN A 95 12.49 -0.10 -4.42
C ASN A 95 11.62 0.71 -3.46
N ALA A 96 11.24 0.16 -2.31
CA ALA A 96 10.52 0.91 -1.28
C ALA A 96 11.49 1.64 -0.34
N ASP A 97 11.05 2.73 0.29
CA ASP A 97 11.81 3.38 1.36
C ASP A 97 11.96 2.45 2.57
N ILE A 98 10.89 1.73 2.92
CA ILE A 98 10.86 0.79 4.04
C ILE A 98 10.18 -0.51 3.58
N SER A 99 10.80 -1.65 3.90
CA SER A 99 10.28 -2.96 3.55
C SER A 99 10.56 -3.95 4.66
N TYR A 100 9.60 -4.85 4.91
CA TYR A 100 9.86 -6.03 5.72
C TYR A 100 10.92 -6.93 5.06
N PRO A 101 11.73 -7.65 5.86
CA PRO A 101 12.64 -8.65 5.32
C PRO A 101 11.86 -9.83 4.71
N ASN A 102 12.56 -10.65 3.94
CA ASN A 102 11.99 -11.93 3.51
C ASN A 102 11.72 -12.82 4.73
N MET A 103 10.49 -13.32 4.86
CA MET A 103 10.10 -14.15 6.01
C MET A 103 9.12 -15.26 5.61
N SER A 104 8.86 -16.19 6.53
CA SER A 104 7.84 -17.22 6.34
C SER A 104 6.42 -16.64 6.37
N TYR A 105 5.42 -17.41 5.93
CA TYR A 105 4.02 -16.94 5.99
C TYR A 105 3.58 -16.71 7.44
N ASP A 106 3.91 -17.64 8.33
CA ASP A 106 3.49 -17.58 9.73
C ASP A 106 4.17 -16.43 10.46
N GLU A 107 5.44 -16.18 10.17
CA GLU A 107 6.16 -15.02 10.68
C GLU A 107 5.56 -13.70 10.16
N TRP A 108 5.23 -13.64 8.87
CA TRP A 108 4.56 -12.47 8.29
C TRP A 108 3.24 -12.14 8.98
N LEU A 109 2.44 -13.17 9.32
CA LEU A 109 1.21 -12.95 10.09
C LEU A 109 1.49 -12.36 11.48
N LYS A 110 2.54 -12.83 12.18
CA LYS A 110 2.95 -12.27 13.49
C LYS A 110 3.37 -10.80 13.37
N TRP A 111 4.11 -10.44 12.32
CA TRP A 111 4.51 -9.06 12.08
C TRP A 111 3.31 -8.14 11.79
N LEU A 112 2.31 -8.63 11.05
CA LEU A 112 1.06 -7.89 10.85
C LEU A 112 0.26 -7.74 12.15
N ASP A 113 0.23 -8.77 13.00
CA ASP A 113 -0.43 -8.70 14.31
C ASP A 113 0.27 -7.71 15.23
N ALA A 114 1.61 -7.74 15.29
CA ALA A 114 2.40 -6.76 16.04
C ALA A 114 2.21 -5.33 15.54
N LEU A 115 2.10 -5.12 14.21
CA LEU A 115 1.77 -3.82 13.64
C LEU A 115 0.39 -3.34 14.14
N ILE A 116 -0.63 -4.21 14.11
CA ILE A 116 -1.98 -3.87 14.58
C ILE A 116 -1.95 -3.49 16.08
N GLU A 117 -1.16 -4.16 16.89
CA GLU A 117 -1.04 -3.88 18.33
C GLU A 117 -0.39 -2.52 18.62
N ASN A 118 0.60 -2.12 17.81
CA ASN A 118 1.38 -0.90 18.00
C ASN A 118 0.89 0.30 17.17
N LEU A 119 -0.11 0.11 16.30
CA LEU A 119 -0.73 1.20 15.57
C LEU A 119 -1.70 1.96 16.51
N GLU A 120 -1.37 3.23 16.77
CA GLU A 120 -2.14 4.19 17.57
C GLU A 120 -3.16 4.94 16.74
#